data_AF-L7LL55-F1
#
_entry.id   AF-L7LL55-F1
#
_cell.length_a   1.000
_cell.length_b   1.000
_cell.length_c   1.000
_cell.angle_alpha   90.00
_cell.angle_beta   90.00
_cell.angle_gamma   90.00
#
_symmetry.space_group_name_H-M   'P 1'
#
loop_
_entity.id
_entity.type
_entity.pdbx_description
1 polymer ?
#
loop_
_entity_poly.entity_id
_entity_poly.type
_entity_poly.pdbx_seq_one_letter_code
_entity_poly.pdbx_strand_id
1 'polypeptide(L)' 'MTEQSGASRPAKREQKKVLLRLDPDVHAAIAKWAADDLRSVNGQLEYALRLALKQAGRWPD' A
#
# COMPACT_ATOMS: atom_id res chain seq x y z
N MET A 1 37.89 16.48 -15.17
CA MET A 1 37.71 15.52 -14.06
C MET A 1 36.67 16.09 -13.11
N THR A 2 35.43 15.63 -13.22
CA THR A 2 34.44 15.53 -12.12
C THR A 2 33.22 14.83 -12.72
N GLU A 3 33.27 13.50 -12.68
CA GLU A 3 32.13 12.63 -12.96
C GLU A 3 31.15 12.75 -11.81
N GLN A 4 30.00 13.40 -12.05
CA GLN A 4 28.90 13.37 -11.08
C GLN A 4 28.22 12.00 -11.17
N SER A 5 28.62 11.12 -10.25
CA SER A 5 27.92 9.87 -9.94
C SER A 5 26.45 10.17 -9.59
N GLY A 6 25.56 9.91 -10.53
CA GLY A 6 24.12 9.84 -10.27
C GLY A 6 23.82 8.60 -9.44
N ALA A 7 23.59 8.78 -8.14
CA ALA A 7 23.11 7.73 -7.26
C ALA A 7 21.83 7.11 -7.84
N SER A 8 21.90 5.82 -8.17
CA SER A 8 20.78 5.06 -8.72
C SER A 8 19.65 5.01 -7.68
N ARG A 9 18.58 5.76 -7.92
CA ARG A 9 17.37 5.74 -7.08
C ARG A 9 16.82 4.31 -7.12
N PRO A 10 16.57 3.63 -5.99
CA PRO A 10 16.11 2.25 -6.02
C PRO A 10 14.84 2.16 -6.87
N ALA A 11 14.82 1.19 -7.79
CA ALA A 11 13.72 0.99 -8.73
C ALA A 11 12.39 0.97 -7.96
N LYS A 12 11.51 1.93 -8.25
CA LYS A 12 10.19 2.04 -7.64
C LYS A 12 9.44 0.73 -7.93
N ARG A 13 9.18 -0.08 -6.90
CA ARG A 13 8.35 -1.28 -7.05
C ARG A 13 7.02 -0.87 -7.69
N GLU A 14 6.75 -1.44 -8.85
CA GLU A 14 5.59 -1.05 -9.64
C GLU A 14 4.31 -1.49 -8.92
N GLN A 15 3.48 -0.53 -8.51
CA GLN A 15 2.22 -0.80 -7.83
C GLN A 15 1.18 -1.18 -8.89
N LYS A 16 0.68 -2.42 -8.83
CA LYS A 16 -0.41 -2.86 -9.70
C LYS A 16 -1.69 -2.11 -9.33
N LYS A 17 -2.25 -1.38 -10.28
CA LYS A 17 -3.57 -0.73 -10.14
C LYS A 17 -4.66 -1.75 -10.46
N VAL A 18 -5.55 -1.99 -9.51
CA VAL A 18 -6.66 -2.93 -9.66
C VAL A 18 -7.96 -2.17 -9.35
N LEU A 19 -9.01 -2.41 -10.15
CA LEU A 19 -10.35 -1.94 -9.82
C LEU A 19 -10.95 -2.88 -8.79
N LEU A 20 -11.15 -2.40 -7.57
CA LEU A 20 -11.72 -3.17 -6.48
C LEU A 20 -13.16 -2.74 -6.24
N ARG A 21 -14.10 -3.69 -6.27
CA ARG A 21 -15.46 -3.46 -5.81
C ARG A 21 -15.47 -3.72 -4.30
N LEU A 22 -15.79 -2.67 -3.54
CA LEU A 22 -15.93 -2.74 -2.09
C LEU A 22 -17.38 -2.45 -1.72
N ASP A 23 -17.83 -3.12 -0.67
CA ASP A 23 -19.02 -2.69 0.05
C ASP A 23 -18.82 -1.23 0.54
N PRO A 24 -19.81 -0.34 0.40
CA PRO A 24 -19.67 1.06 0.75
C PRO A 24 -19.39 1.28 2.24
N ASP A 25 -19.93 0.45 3.13
CA ASP A 25 -19.71 0.57 4.57
C ASP A 25 -18.28 0.16 4.93
N VAL A 26 -17.77 -0.89 4.28
CA VAL A 26 -16.36 -1.29 4.41
C VAL A 26 -15.43 -0.18 3.93
N HIS A 27 -15.73 0.45 2.79
CA HIS A 27 -14.95 1.57 2.30
C HIS A 27 -14.96 2.75 3.28
N ALA A 28 -16.12 3.09 3.84
CA ALA A 28 -16.25 4.16 4.83
C ALA A 28 -15.44 3.87 6.11
N ALA A 29 -15.48 2.64 6.62
CA ALA A 29 -14.70 2.23 7.79
C ALA A 29 -13.19 2.35 7.53
N ILE A 30 -12.71 1.91 6.37
CA ILE A 30 -11.29 2.03 5.99
C ILE A 30 -10.90 3.50 5.81
N ALA A 31 -11.76 4.32 5.22
CA ALA A 31 -11.49 5.76 5.06
C ALA A 31 -11.37 6.47 6.41
N LYS A 32 -12.24 6.14 7.37
CA LYS A 32 -12.15 6.65 8.74
C LYS A 32 -10.84 6.24 9.41
N TRP A 33 -10.50 4.95 9.34
CA TRP A 33 -9.25 4.44 9.92
C TRP A 33 -8.01 5.09 9.29
N ALA A 34 -8.02 5.28 7.97
CA ALA A 34 -6.94 5.98 7.27
C ALA A 34 -6.80 7.43 7.75
N ALA A 35 -7.91 8.13 7.98
CA ALA A 35 -7.89 9.49 8.51
C ALA A 35 -7.34 9.55 9.94
N ASP A 36 -7.74 8.60 10.80
CA ASP A 36 -7.27 8.49 12.18
C ASP A 36 -5.74 8.25 12.24
N ASP A 37 -5.20 7.48 11.28
CA ASP A 37 -3.76 7.15 11.16
C ASP A 37 -2.97 8.16 10.28
N LEU A 38 -3.59 9.27 9.84
CA LEU A 38 -3.01 10.27 8.92
C LEU A 38 -2.40 9.65 7.65
N ARG A 39 -3.10 8.66 7.08
CA ARG A 39 -2.70 7.91 5.88
C ARG A 39 -3.70 8.09 4.74
N SER A 40 -3.24 7.87 3.50
CA SER A 40 -4.15 7.68 2.38
C SER A 40 -4.93 6.37 2.48
N VAL A 41 -6.15 6.37 1.95
CA VAL A 41 -7.03 5.18 1.89
C VAL A 41 -6.34 4.02 1.18
N ASN A 42 -5.63 4.26 0.07
CA ASN A 42 -4.89 3.22 -0.63
C ASN A 42 -3.75 2.63 0.20
N GLY A 43 -3.03 3.47 0.96
CA GLY A 43 -2.00 3.00 1.88
C GLY A 43 -2.58 2.19 3.05
N GLN A 44 -3.81 2.50 3.46
CA GLN A 44 -4.52 1.77 4.51
C GLN A 44 -5.01 0.41 4.00
N LEU A 45 -5.58 0.38 2.79
CA LEU A 45 -5.94 -0.85 2.08
C LEU A 45 -4.73 -1.77 1.91
N GLU A 46 -3.59 -1.24 1.45
CA GLU A 46 -2.36 -2.04 1.34
C GLU A 46 -1.97 -2.65 2.69
N TYR A 47 -1.94 -1.84 3.75
CA TYR A 47 -1.62 -2.33 5.09
C TYR A 47 -2.55 -3.45 5.56
N ALA A 48 -3.87 -3.24 5.45
CA ALA A 48 -4.86 -4.22 5.84
C ALA A 48 -4.73 -5.53 5.05
N LEU A 49 -4.51 -5.46 3.73
CA LEU A 49 -4.30 -6.63 2.88
C LEU A 49 -3.03 -7.40 3.27
N ARG A 50 -1.92 -6.69 3.51
CA ARG A 50 -0.67 -7.34 3.96
C ARG A 50 -0.84 -8.01 5.31
N LEU A 51 -1.53 -7.36 6.24
CA LEU A 51 -1.83 -7.91 7.55
C LEU A 51 -2.69 -9.18 7.44
N ALA A 52 -3.77 -9.14 6.65
CA ALA A 52 -4.64 -10.28 6.42
C ALA A 52 -3.90 -11.46 5.77
N LEU A 53 -3.06 -11.21 4.76
CA LEU A 53 -2.24 -12.24 4.12
C LEU A 53 -1.26 -12.88 5.11
N LYS A 54 -0.62 -12.09 5.98
CA LYS A 54 0.28 -12.62 7.03
C LYS A 54 -0.49 -13.48 8.03
N GLN A 55 -1.64 -13.02 8.50
CA GLN A 55 -2.49 -13.78 9.42
C GLN A 55 -3.00 -15.09 8.81
N ALA A 56 -3.29 -15.07 7.50
CA ALA A 56 -3.69 -16.26 6.77
C ALA A 56 -2.53 -17.21 6.42
N GLY A 57 -1.27 -16.85 6.72
CA GLY A 57 -0.09 -17.61 6.29
C GLY A 57 0.10 -17.65 4.76
N ARG A 58 -0.39 -16.62 4.06
CA ARG A 58 -0.37 -16.50 2.58
C ARG A 58 0.51 -15.36 2.10
N TRP A 59 1.23 -14.69 3.00
CA TRP A 59 2.20 -13.68 2.61
C TRP A 59 3.34 -14.39 1.86
N PRO A 60 3.75 -13.90 0.68
CA PRO A 60 4.90 -14.47 -0.02
C PRO A 60 6.13 -14.32 0.87
N ASP A 61 6.85 -15.43 1.10
CA ASP A 61 8.16 -15.46 1.77
C ASP A 61 9.14 -14.46 1.13
#